data_AF-A0A5B7TXX5-F1
#
_entry.id   AF-A0A5B7TXX5-F1
#
_cell.length_a   1.000
_cell.length_b   1.000
_cell.length_c   1.000
_cell.angle_alpha   90.00
_cell.angle_beta   90.00
_cell.angle_gamma   90.00
#
_symmetry.space_group_name_H-M   'P 1'
#
loop_
_entity.id
_entity.type
_entity.pdbx_description
1 polymer ?
#
loop_
_entity_poly.entity_id
_entity_poly.type
_entity_poly.pdbx_seq_one_letter_code
_entity_poly.pdbx_strand_id
1 'polypeptide(L)'
;MKNIAFILFFCFLTYGCTDNDESNEKSACGVENPIENLAWLKSEIEQREQNEVVDYQYSYIMQTSFEKQDIFIYGDCNPLTNSVITVYNCSGENIGYLGDDKFPVELLQEGIVIWKAEGYQCAF
;
A
#
# COMPACT_ATOMS: atom_id res chain seq x y z
N MET A 1 -42.68 26.26 -32.97
CA MET A 1 -41.50 26.66 -32.17
C MET A 1 -41.76 26.30 -30.73
N LYS A 2 -40.73 25.78 -30.03
CA LYS A 2 -40.72 25.39 -28.61
C LYS A 2 -41.61 24.20 -28.26
N ASN A 3 -40.97 23.04 -28.04
CA ASN A 3 -41.33 22.00 -27.06
C ASN A 3 -40.16 20.98 -26.93
N ILE A 4 -38.91 21.47 -26.89
CA ILE A 4 -37.72 20.64 -26.62
C ILE A 4 -36.97 21.28 -25.45
N ALA A 5 -37.62 21.39 -24.30
CA ALA A 5 -37.04 22.05 -23.13
C ALA A 5 -37.24 21.26 -21.82
N PHE A 6 -37.49 19.95 -21.90
CA PHE A 6 -37.75 19.13 -20.70
C PHE A 6 -36.93 17.84 -20.62
N ILE A 7 -35.83 17.74 -21.38
CA ILE A 7 -34.89 16.60 -21.32
C ILE A 7 -33.48 17.14 -21.07
N LEU A 8 -33.27 17.87 -19.99
CA LEU A 8 -31.93 18.36 -19.61
C LEU A 8 -31.73 18.50 -18.09
N PHE A 9 -32.54 17.81 -17.28
CA PHE A 9 -32.49 17.95 -15.82
C PHE A 9 -32.48 16.60 -15.07
N PHE A 10 -31.84 15.56 -15.60
CA PHE A 10 -31.70 14.30 -14.85
C PHE A 10 -30.43 13.49 -15.17
N CYS A 11 -29.30 14.17 -15.43
CA CYS A 11 -27.99 13.51 -15.63
C CYS A 11 -26.91 13.95 -14.63
N PHE A 12 -27.28 14.55 -13.49
CA PHE A 12 -26.33 15.11 -12.53
C PHE A 12 -26.25 14.35 -11.19
N LEU A 13 -26.36 13.01 -11.18
CA LEU A 13 -26.28 12.24 -9.93
C LEU A 13 -25.51 10.91 -10.02
N THR A 14 -24.41 10.85 -10.78
CA THR A 14 -23.46 9.72 -10.65
C THR A 14 -22.02 10.17 -10.85
N TYR A 15 -21.53 11.02 -9.95
CA TYR A 15 -20.10 11.11 -9.64
C TYR A 15 -19.99 11.25 -8.11
N GLY A 16 -20.30 10.17 -7.40
CA GLY A 16 -19.74 9.94 -6.08
C GLY A 16 -18.47 9.13 -6.31
N CYS A 17 -17.32 9.67 -5.91
CA CYS A 17 -16.03 9.01 -6.03
C CYS A 17 -16.11 7.57 -5.51
N THR A 18 -15.92 6.60 -6.39
CA THR A 18 -15.19 5.41 -5.96
C THR A 18 -13.79 5.91 -5.69
N ASP A 19 -13.37 5.89 -4.43
CA ASP A 19 -11.95 5.78 -4.11
C ASP A 19 -11.49 4.49 -4.80
N ASN A 20 -11.13 4.61 -6.07
CA ASN A 20 -10.20 3.69 -6.67
C ASN A 20 -8.90 4.01 -5.95
N ASP A 21 -8.72 3.38 -4.78
CA ASP A 21 -7.41 2.93 -4.37
C ASP A 21 -6.91 2.09 -5.55
N GLU A 22 -6.31 2.78 -6.53
CA GLU A 22 -5.39 2.19 -7.48
C GLU A 22 -4.20 1.73 -6.63
N SER A 23 -4.38 0.63 -5.89
CA SER A 23 -3.31 -0.27 -5.58
C SER A 23 -2.65 -0.51 -6.93
N ASN A 24 -1.45 0.04 -7.11
CA ASN A 24 -0.63 -0.28 -8.26
C ASN A 24 -0.19 -1.73 -8.03
N GLU A 25 -1.10 -2.67 -8.28
CA GLU A 25 -0.92 -4.11 -8.07
C GLU A 25 0.08 -4.61 -9.09
N LYS A 26 1.35 -4.37 -8.80
CA LYS A 26 2.44 -4.92 -9.57
C LYS A 26 2.60 -6.36 -9.16
N SER A 27 2.67 -7.24 -10.14
CA SER A 27 3.06 -8.62 -9.92
C SER A 27 4.35 -8.68 -9.10
N ALA A 28 4.38 -9.56 -8.10
CA ALA A 28 5.55 -9.80 -7.25
C ALA A 28 5.64 -11.29 -6.95
N CYS A 29 6.84 -11.82 -6.76
CA CYS A 29 7.02 -13.19 -6.28
C CYS A 29 6.34 -14.26 -7.16
N GLY A 30 6.19 -13.97 -8.45
CA GLY A 30 5.51 -14.85 -9.42
C GLY A 30 3.98 -14.86 -9.35
N VAL A 31 3.35 -13.91 -8.64
CA VAL A 31 1.88 -13.76 -8.57
C VAL A 31 1.45 -12.37 -9.05
N GLU A 32 0.24 -12.25 -9.61
CA GLU A 32 -0.26 -11.00 -10.21
C GLU A 32 -0.70 -9.97 -9.16
N ASN A 33 -1.44 -10.39 -8.14
CA ASN A 33 -1.83 -9.56 -7.00
C ASN A 33 -1.21 -10.16 -5.72
N PRO A 34 -0.07 -9.64 -5.24
CA PRO A 34 0.62 -10.23 -4.09
C PRO A 34 -0.17 -10.09 -2.79
N ILE A 35 -1.00 -9.07 -2.63
CA ILE A 35 -1.84 -8.89 -1.43
C ILE A 35 -2.86 -10.02 -1.31
N GLU A 36 -3.49 -10.41 -2.43
CA GLU A 36 -4.50 -11.47 -2.43
C GLU A 36 -3.90 -12.88 -2.56
N ASN A 37 -2.77 -13.01 -3.26
CA ASN A 37 -2.24 -14.33 -3.66
C ASN A 37 -1.01 -14.77 -2.86
N LEU A 38 -0.37 -13.91 -2.07
CA LEU A 38 0.62 -14.34 -1.07
C LEU A 38 -0.08 -14.49 0.28
N ALA A 39 -0.33 -15.73 0.68
CA ALA A 39 -1.08 -16.03 1.91
C ALA A 39 -0.49 -15.36 3.16
N TRP A 40 0.83 -15.30 3.28
CA TRP A 40 1.49 -14.64 4.42
C TRP A 40 1.26 -13.13 4.44
N LEU A 41 1.27 -12.48 3.26
CA LEU A 41 1.09 -11.04 3.14
C LEU A 41 -0.36 -10.66 3.41
N LYS A 42 -1.30 -11.45 2.88
CA LYS A 42 -2.73 -11.33 3.16
C LYS A 42 -3.01 -11.41 4.65
N SER A 43 -2.50 -12.45 5.32
CA SER A 43 -2.71 -12.63 6.76
C SER A 43 -2.05 -11.54 7.60
N GLU A 44 -0.90 -11.01 7.19
CA GLU A 44 -0.28 -9.85 7.85
C GLU A 44 -1.18 -8.62 7.75
N ILE A 45 -1.72 -8.33 6.57
CA ILE A 45 -2.63 -7.18 6.35
C ILE A 45 -3.89 -7.34 7.20
N GLU A 46 -4.54 -8.49 7.15
CA GLU A 46 -5.72 -8.80 7.96
C GLU A 46 -5.43 -8.64 9.48
N GLN A 47 -4.23 -9.03 9.91
CA GLN A 47 -3.81 -8.85 11.30
C GLN A 47 -3.61 -7.37 11.66
N ARG A 48 -3.02 -6.57 10.76
CA ARG A 48 -2.83 -5.12 10.97
C ARG A 48 -4.16 -4.39 11.06
N GLU A 49 -5.12 -4.77 10.23
CA GLU A 49 -6.47 -4.18 10.22
C GLU A 49 -7.28 -4.52 11.47
N GLN A 50 -7.04 -5.69 12.08
CA GLN A 50 -7.71 -6.10 13.31
C GLN A 50 -7.10 -5.52 14.59
N ASN A 51 -5.82 -5.13 14.54
CA ASN A 51 -5.13 -4.62 15.71
C ASN A 51 -5.32 -3.11 15.84
N GLU A 52 -5.78 -2.65 17.00
CA GLU A 52 -5.77 -1.23 17.36
C GLU A 52 -4.33 -0.79 17.68
N VAL A 53 -3.50 -0.65 16.65
CA VAL A 53 -2.13 -0.16 16.78
C VAL A 53 -2.16 1.35 16.95
N VAL A 54 -1.49 1.87 17.97
CA VAL A 54 -1.22 3.31 18.10
C VAL A 54 -0.50 3.74 16.83
N ASP A 55 -0.95 4.83 16.20
CA ASP A 55 -0.36 5.35 14.96
C ASP A 55 -0.58 4.45 13.72
N TYR A 56 -1.60 3.59 13.74
CA TYR A 56 -2.04 2.77 12.60
C TYR A 56 -2.09 3.55 11.29
N GLN A 57 -2.60 4.78 11.32
CA GLN A 57 -2.75 5.64 10.14
C GLN A 57 -1.44 6.02 9.43
N TYR A 58 -0.27 5.71 10.00
CA TYR A 58 1.03 5.92 9.36
C TYR A 58 1.63 4.64 8.78
N SER A 59 0.97 3.49 8.96
CA SER A 59 1.45 2.19 8.49
C SER A 59 1.20 1.98 7.00
N TYR A 60 2.19 1.43 6.31
CA TYR A 60 2.08 1.01 4.92
C TYR A 60 2.97 -0.20 4.63
N ILE A 61 2.65 -0.90 3.54
CA ILE A 61 3.49 -1.93 2.95
C ILE A 61 3.85 -1.49 1.55
N MET A 62 5.15 -1.43 1.29
CA MET A 62 5.72 -1.08 0.00
C MET A 62 6.34 -2.30 -0.65
N GLN A 63 6.15 -2.45 -1.95
CA GLN A 63 6.83 -3.43 -2.77
C GLN A 63 7.95 -2.76 -3.55
N THR A 64 9.13 -3.35 -3.56
CA THR A 64 10.25 -2.92 -4.41
C THR A 64 11.07 -4.14 -4.85
N SER A 65 12.15 -3.91 -5.61
CA SER A 65 13.05 -4.97 -6.04
C SER A 65 14.48 -4.67 -5.57
N PHE A 66 15.13 -5.64 -4.94
CA PHE A 66 16.53 -5.56 -4.52
C PHE A 66 17.29 -6.75 -5.08
N GLU A 67 18.43 -6.51 -5.73
CA GLU A 67 19.22 -7.56 -6.40
C GLU A 67 18.40 -8.48 -7.34
N LYS A 68 17.41 -7.91 -8.03
CA LYS A 68 16.44 -8.61 -8.91
C LYS A 68 15.50 -9.58 -8.17
N GLN A 69 15.38 -9.46 -6.86
CA GLN A 69 14.38 -10.15 -6.05
C GLN A 69 13.31 -9.17 -5.60
N ASP A 70 12.05 -9.59 -5.62
CA ASP A 70 10.96 -8.82 -5.05
C ASP A 70 11.04 -8.88 -3.53
N ILE A 71 10.90 -7.70 -2.90
CA ILE A 71 10.91 -7.54 -1.45
C ILE A 71 9.77 -6.64 -1.01
N PHE A 72 9.37 -6.79 0.25
CA PHE A 72 8.32 -6.01 0.88
C PHE A 72 8.88 -5.25 2.07
N ILE A 73 8.58 -3.97 2.16
CA ILE A 73 9.04 -3.07 3.20
C ILE A 73 7.84 -2.67 4.04
N TYR A 74 7.91 -2.94 5.35
CA TYR A 74 6.87 -2.54 6.30
C TYR A 74 7.26 -1.20 6.89
N GLY A 75 6.60 -0.15 6.40
CA GLY A 75 6.92 1.22 6.75
C GLY A 75 5.95 1.84 7.74
N ASP A 76 6.46 2.84 8.45
CA ASP A 76 5.73 3.76 9.30
C ASP A 76 6.38 5.14 9.10
N CYS A 77 5.60 6.13 8.68
CA CYS A 77 6.10 7.48 8.42
C CYS A 77 5.89 8.46 9.60
N ASN A 78 5.44 7.99 10.76
CA ASN A 78 5.22 8.84 11.93
C ASN A 78 6.54 9.40 12.45
N PRO A 79 6.79 10.72 12.36
CA PRO A 79 8.05 11.32 12.80
C PRO A 79 8.25 11.29 14.32
N LEU A 80 7.20 10.96 15.08
CA LEU A 80 7.23 10.89 16.55
C LEU A 80 7.53 9.47 17.04
N THR A 81 7.50 8.47 16.16
CA THR A 81 7.72 7.07 16.50
C THR A 81 9.11 6.64 16.06
N ASN A 82 9.85 6.01 16.98
CA ASN A 82 11.13 5.38 16.66
C ASN A 82 10.87 3.94 16.20
N SER A 83 10.22 3.78 15.05
CA SER A 83 9.88 2.48 14.48
C SER A 83 11.07 1.89 13.72
N VAL A 84 11.13 0.57 13.70
CA VAL A 84 12.11 -0.17 12.89
C VAL A 84 11.40 -0.63 11.62
N ILE A 85 11.88 -0.17 10.46
CA ILE A 85 11.32 -0.52 9.15
C ILE A 85 11.92 -1.87 8.73
N THR A 86 11.08 -2.90 8.66
CA THR A 86 11.50 -4.29 8.37
C THR A 86 11.35 -4.64 6.90
N VAL A 87 12.23 -5.51 6.40
CA VAL A 87 12.25 -5.97 5.01
C VAL A 87 11.99 -7.48 4.94
N TYR A 88 11.09 -7.90 4.06
CA TYR A 88 10.66 -9.28 3.89
C TYR A 88 10.88 -9.77 2.46
N ASN A 89 11.20 -11.07 2.32
CA ASN A 89 11.26 -11.74 1.03
C ASN A 89 9.91 -12.34 0.62
N CYS A 90 9.86 -12.96 -0.56
CA CYS A 90 8.68 -13.66 -1.10
C CYS A 90 8.15 -14.82 -0.24
N SER A 91 8.97 -15.35 0.68
CA SER A 91 8.58 -16.41 1.61
C SER A 91 8.01 -15.86 2.93
N GLY A 92 7.94 -14.53 3.09
CA GLY A 92 7.49 -13.89 4.32
C GLY A 92 8.54 -13.89 5.43
N GLU A 93 9.80 -14.17 5.10
CA GLU A 93 10.90 -14.15 6.07
C GLU A 93 11.44 -12.72 6.19
N ASN A 94 11.64 -12.25 7.43
CA ASN A 94 12.36 -11.01 7.68
C ASN A 94 13.84 -11.22 7.29
N ILE A 95 14.33 -10.42 6.35
CA ILE A 95 15.68 -10.53 5.78
C ILE A 95 16.58 -9.36 6.16
N GLY A 96 16.09 -8.43 6.98
CA GLY A 96 16.82 -7.27 7.53
C GLY A 96 15.93 -6.04 7.74
N TYR A 97 16.58 -4.88 7.79
CA TYR A 97 15.95 -3.60 8.14
C TYR A 97 16.36 -2.52 7.17
N LEU A 98 15.43 -1.62 6.82
CA LEU A 98 15.77 -0.48 6.01
C LEU A 98 16.73 0.45 6.77
N GLY A 99 17.78 0.90 6.08
CA GLY A 99 18.86 1.71 6.65
C GLY A 99 20.00 0.90 7.29
N ASP A 100 19.96 -0.43 7.23
CA ASP A 100 21.09 -1.28 7.60
C ASP A 100 22.15 -1.36 6.47
N ASP A 101 23.23 -2.12 6.69
CA ASP A 101 24.33 -2.28 5.72
C ASP A 101 23.87 -2.94 4.39
N LYS A 102 22.72 -3.62 4.40
CA LYS A 102 22.20 -4.40 3.27
C LYS A 102 21.08 -3.68 2.51
N PHE A 103 20.18 -2.98 3.21
CA PHE A 103 19.01 -2.35 2.62
C PHE A 103 19.08 -0.82 2.74
N PRO A 104 19.58 -0.12 1.71
CA PRO A 104 19.66 1.34 1.71
C PRO A 104 18.28 1.99 1.72
N VAL A 105 18.16 3.18 2.34
CA VAL A 105 16.89 3.93 2.43
C VAL A 105 16.35 4.36 1.07
N GLU A 106 17.23 4.46 0.07
CA GLU A 106 16.93 4.77 -1.33
C GLU A 106 15.94 3.77 -1.96
N LEU A 107 15.83 2.55 -1.41
CA LEU A 107 14.84 1.56 -1.84
C LEU A 107 13.39 2.05 -1.74
N LEU A 108 13.11 3.02 -0.88
CA LEU A 108 11.79 3.65 -0.78
C LEU A 108 11.43 4.48 -2.02
N GLN A 109 12.42 5.03 -2.73
CA GLN A 109 12.20 5.87 -3.91
C GLN A 109 11.81 5.04 -5.14
N GLU A 110 12.24 3.78 -5.17
CA GLU A 110 11.96 2.83 -6.26
C GLU A 110 10.70 1.98 -6.00
N GLY A 111 10.22 2.00 -4.76
CA GLY A 111 9.10 1.18 -4.32
C GLY A 111 7.74 1.80 -4.60
N ILE A 112 6.74 0.94 -4.61
CA ILE A 112 5.33 1.28 -4.76
C ILE A 112 4.59 0.88 -3.49
N VAL A 113 3.76 1.77 -2.95
CA VAL A 113 2.88 1.41 -1.84
C VAL A 113 1.78 0.50 -2.39
N ILE A 114 1.72 -0.72 -1.88
CA ILE A 114 0.73 -1.72 -2.30
C ILE A 114 -0.42 -1.81 -1.28
N TRP A 115 -0.15 -1.56 0.00
CA TRP A 115 -1.16 -1.46 1.05
C TRP A 115 -0.85 -0.27 1.96
N LYS A 116 -1.90 0.38 2.46
CA LYS A 116 -1.83 1.48 3.41
C LYS A 116 -2.97 1.34 4.41
N ALA A 117 -2.73 1.75 5.64
CA ALA A 117 -3.75 1.74 6.69
C ALA A 117 -4.94 2.67 6.39
N GLU A 118 -6.11 2.35 6.95
CA GLU A 118 -7.26 3.26 6.92
C GLU A 118 -6.90 4.60 7.58
N GLY A 119 -7.33 5.71 6.96
CA GLY A 119 -7.00 7.06 7.43
C GLY A 119 -5.56 7.50 7.14
N TYR A 120 -4.87 6.82 6.21
CA TYR A 120 -3.47 7.03 5.85
C TYR A 120 -3.00 8.50 5.85
N GLN A 121 -1.92 8.80 6.59
CA GLN A 121 -1.42 10.18 6.78
C GLN A 121 -0.02 10.44 6.20
N CYS A 122 0.64 9.45 5.61
CA CYS A 122 1.96 9.68 5.03
C CYS A 122 1.89 10.56 3.78
N ALA A 123 2.83 11.50 3.70
CA ALA A 123 3.06 12.33 2.51
C ALA A 123 4.51 12.12 2.05
N PHE A 124 4.69 11.64 0.82
CA PHE A 124 5.98 11.42 0.17
C PHE A 124 6.13 12.32 -1.06
#